data_AF-A0A0J6NFR1-F1
#
_entry.id   AF-A0A0J6NFR1-F1
#
_cell.length_a   1.000
_cell.length_b   1.000
_cell.length_c   1.000
_cell.angle_alpha   90.00
_cell.angle_beta   90.00
_cell.angle_gamma   90.00
#
_symmetry.space_group_name_H-M   'P 1'
#
loop_
_entity.id
_entity.type
_entity.pdbx_description
1 polymer ?
#
loop_
_entity_poly.entity_id
_entity_poly.type
_entity_poly.pdbx_seq_one_letter_code
_entity_poly.pdbx_strand_id
1 'polypeptide(L)'
;MSPVHKWEITVAAGGYYPDLAHNFFGNDIDLGYENDHIGMQFYAYSRHIDELDDPEHVSQRLYSLQLLLNGALRAAAGSVSSMPVQFLGFSAYENGCSYPISAHRIEEEPFSRTPRIDQIHTRYENPRQRYPSYLLYLAKHDPCLRDLLFLLGLISTNTTLEKVLAWSTLYKILDSVKHYAKDIDAGIDAFANPEQLSLFTAACNNTSILGIYARHGASENPPPKRALTDIDDASALIAGMTARFCRSYVAAKYS
;
A
#
# COMPACT_ATOMS: atom_id res chain seq x y z
N MET A 1 -12.79 8.03 31.07
CA MET A 1 -12.31 8.98 30.04
C MET A 1 -12.97 8.56 28.75
N SER A 2 -13.58 9.46 27.99
CA SER A 2 -14.04 9.12 26.64
C SER A 2 -12.82 8.74 25.79
N PRO A 3 -12.90 7.67 25.00
CA PRO A 3 -11.79 7.25 24.17
C PRO A 3 -11.46 8.35 23.15
N VAL A 4 -10.16 8.51 22.85
CA VAL A 4 -9.69 9.51 21.88
C VAL A 4 -10.17 9.18 20.46
N HIS A 5 -10.49 7.91 20.21
CA HIS A 5 -11.02 7.39 18.97
C HIS A 5 -12.39 6.74 19.19
N LYS A 6 -13.27 6.83 18.20
CA LYS A 6 -14.57 6.17 18.21
C LYS A 6 -14.43 4.67 17.96
N TRP A 7 -13.48 4.32 17.08
CA TRP A 7 -13.28 2.97 16.57
C TRP A 7 -11.89 2.44 16.94
N GLU A 8 -11.84 1.18 17.35
CA GLU A 8 -10.60 0.40 17.49
C GLU A 8 -10.51 -0.63 16.38
N ILE A 9 -9.34 -0.78 15.77
CA ILE A 9 -9.12 -1.71 14.65
C ILE A 9 -8.31 -2.91 15.17
N THR A 10 -8.81 -4.12 14.97
CA THR A 10 -8.07 -5.35 15.24
C THR A 10 -7.11 -5.65 14.09
N VAL A 11 -5.84 -5.91 14.40
CA VAL A 11 -4.79 -6.08 13.39
C VAL A 11 -4.18 -7.48 13.44
N ALA A 12 -3.96 -8.08 12.28
CA ALA A 12 -3.05 -9.20 12.08
C ALA A 12 -1.79 -8.72 11.37
N ALA A 13 -0.63 -9.03 11.96
CA ALA A 13 0.67 -8.69 11.43
C ALA A 13 1.72 -9.71 11.93
N GLY A 14 2.95 -9.60 11.41
CA GLY A 14 4.07 -10.42 11.88
C GLY A 14 4.72 -9.86 13.14
N GLY A 15 5.72 -10.58 13.68
CA GLY A 15 6.47 -10.14 14.87
C GLY A 15 7.25 -8.83 14.72
N TYR A 16 7.29 -8.23 13.52
CA TYR A 16 7.87 -6.91 13.27
C TYR A 16 6.94 -5.75 13.67
N TYR A 17 5.66 -6.03 13.95
CA TYR A 17 4.65 -5.00 14.19
C TYR A 17 4.93 -4.09 15.38
N PRO A 18 5.44 -4.58 16.54
CA PRO A 18 5.85 -3.69 17.64
C PRO A 18 6.88 -2.64 17.22
N ASP A 19 7.90 -3.06 16.47
CA ASP A 19 8.92 -2.14 15.95
C ASP A 19 8.32 -1.15 14.96
N LEU A 20 7.39 -1.61 14.12
CA LEU A 20 6.64 -0.71 13.23
C LEU A 20 5.84 0.32 14.03
N ALA A 21 5.07 -0.11 15.04
CA ALA A 21 4.27 0.78 15.88
C ALA A 21 5.12 1.84 16.60
N HIS A 22 6.35 1.50 17.01
CA HIS A 22 7.29 2.47 17.60
C HIS A 22 7.94 3.42 16.61
N ASN A 23 7.96 3.08 15.32
CA ASN A 23 8.69 3.82 14.29
C ASN A 23 7.79 4.34 13.16
N PHE A 24 6.48 4.25 13.31
CA PHE A 24 5.51 4.80 12.37
C PHE A 24 4.86 6.04 13.00
N PHE A 25 5.12 7.19 12.41
CA PHE A 25 4.75 8.50 12.92
C PHE A 25 3.65 9.15 12.06
N GLY A 26 3.00 10.19 12.57
CA GLY A 26 1.91 10.89 11.89
C GLY A 26 0.56 10.69 12.60
N ASN A 27 -0.48 11.27 12.03
CA ASN A 27 -1.82 11.33 12.63
C ASN A 27 -2.88 10.54 11.84
N ASP A 28 -2.50 10.02 10.68
CA ASP A 28 -3.44 9.38 9.75
C ASP A 28 -3.80 7.97 10.21
N ILE A 29 -2.81 7.19 10.66
CA ILE A 29 -2.97 5.85 11.23
C ILE A 29 -2.04 5.70 12.44
N ASP A 30 -2.63 5.55 13.61
CA ASP A 30 -1.93 5.26 14.86
C ASP A 30 -1.86 3.73 15.04
N LEU A 31 -0.66 3.19 15.25
CA LEU A 31 -0.44 1.74 15.43
C LEU A 31 -0.13 1.44 16.90
N GLY A 32 -0.76 0.43 17.47
CA GLY A 32 -0.60 0.06 18.87
C GLY A 32 -0.51 -1.45 19.07
N TYR A 33 0.12 -1.87 20.16
CA TYR A 33 0.16 -3.28 20.52
C TYR A 33 0.15 -3.43 22.04
N GLU A 34 -0.37 -4.55 22.50
CA GLU A 34 -0.31 -4.97 23.89
C GLU A 34 0.39 -6.32 23.97
N ASN A 35 1.22 -6.50 25.00
CA ASN A 35 1.88 -7.76 25.28
C ASN A 35 1.58 -8.15 26.71
N ASP A 36 0.64 -9.09 26.86
CA ASP A 36 0.17 -9.54 28.16
C ASP A 36 0.39 -11.06 28.33
N HIS A 37 -0.29 -11.63 29.32
CA HIS A 37 -0.21 -13.06 29.65
C HIS A 37 -0.93 -13.97 28.65
N ILE A 38 -1.78 -13.41 27.79
CA ILE A 38 -2.53 -14.12 26.73
C ILE A 38 -1.77 -14.06 25.40
N GLY A 39 -0.88 -13.08 25.25
CA GLY A 39 0.09 -12.99 24.17
C GLY A 39 0.19 -11.58 23.62
N MET A 40 0.67 -11.49 22.38
CA MET A 40 0.81 -10.22 21.70
C MET A 40 -0.45 -9.92 20.88
N GLN A 41 -1.06 -8.77 21.13
CA GLN A 41 -2.25 -8.29 20.43
C GLN A 41 -1.92 -7.00 19.70
N PHE A 42 -2.43 -6.85 18.48
CA PHE A 42 -2.15 -5.71 17.61
C PHE A 42 -3.42 -4.92 17.32
N TYR A 43 -3.28 -3.60 17.38
CA TYR A 43 -4.35 -2.64 17.23
C TYR A 43 -3.93 -1.51 16.31
N ALA A 44 -4.91 -0.84 15.73
CA ALA A 44 -4.71 0.43 15.03
C ALA A 44 -5.89 1.37 15.28
N TYR A 45 -5.67 2.66 15.03
CA TYR A 45 -6.67 3.72 15.14
C TYR A 45 -6.51 4.70 13.99
N SER A 46 -7.60 5.36 13.58
CA SER A 46 -7.54 6.42 12.59
C SER A 46 -8.64 7.45 12.82
N ARG A 47 -8.27 8.73 12.85
CA ARG A 47 -9.24 9.83 12.98
C ARG A 47 -10.09 10.01 11.72
N HIS A 48 -9.65 9.47 10.59
CA HIS A 48 -10.37 9.58 9.32
C HIS A 48 -11.66 8.75 9.28
N ILE A 49 -11.88 7.86 10.25
CA ILE A 49 -13.12 7.08 10.38
C ILE A 49 -13.99 7.51 11.56
N ASP A 50 -13.48 8.36 12.45
CA ASP A 50 -14.21 8.78 13.67
C ASP A 50 -15.45 9.63 13.34
N GLU A 51 -15.47 10.31 12.19
CA GLU A 51 -16.63 11.06 11.68
C GLU A 51 -17.71 10.17 11.05
N LEU A 52 -17.44 8.89 10.84
CA LEU A 52 -18.34 7.96 10.17
C LEU A 52 -19.19 7.20 11.20
N ASP A 53 -20.49 7.12 10.95
CA ASP A 53 -21.45 6.38 11.77
C ASP A 53 -21.84 5.03 11.17
N ASP A 54 -21.78 4.91 9.85
CA ASP A 54 -22.14 3.69 9.12
C ASP A 54 -20.95 2.71 9.09
N PRO A 55 -21.08 1.50 9.69
CA PRO A 55 -20.04 0.48 9.65
C PRO A 55 -19.61 0.08 8.24
N GLU A 56 -20.50 0.13 7.24
CA GLU A 56 -20.12 -0.21 5.86
C GLU A 56 -19.12 0.81 5.30
N HIS A 57 -19.37 2.10 5.53
CA HIS A 57 -18.45 3.17 5.13
C HIS A 57 -17.14 3.12 5.93
N VAL A 58 -17.20 2.83 7.24
CA VAL A 58 -15.99 2.63 8.06
C VAL A 58 -15.15 1.49 7.48
N SER A 59 -15.77 0.36 7.19
CA SER A 59 -15.13 -0.81 6.60
C SER A 59 -14.43 -0.50 5.27
N GLN A 60 -15.12 0.19 4.36
CA GLN A 60 -14.56 0.59 3.07
C GLN A 60 -13.35 1.54 3.22
N ARG A 61 -13.46 2.54 4.11
CA ARG A 61 -12.37 3.49 4.36
C ARG A 61 -11.18 2.82 5.01
N LEU A 62 -11.41 1.94 5.99
CA LEU A 62 -10.35 1.15 6.64
C LEU A 62 -9.59 0.26 5.66
N TYR A 63 -10.30 -0.42 4.77
CA TYR A 63 -9.66 -1.22 3.73
C TYR A 63 -8.74 -0.36 2.84
N SER A 64 -9.21 0.83 2.45
CA SER A 64 -8.45 1.76 1.60
C SER A 64 -7.22 2.32 2.34
N LEU A 65 -7.36 2.70 3.61
CA LEU A 65 -6.23 3.13 4.46
C LEU A 65 -5.21 2.00 4.66
N GLN A 66 -5.65 0.75 4.83
CA GLN A 66 -4.77 -0.41 4.93
C GLN A 66 -3.96 -0.62 3.65
N LEU A 67 -4.57 -0.43 2.47
CA LEU A 67 -3.86 -0.51 1.19
C LEU A 67 -2.78 0.57 1.10
N LEU A 68 -3.09 1.81 1.48
CA LEU A 68 -2.11 2.90 1.49
C LEU A 68 -0.97 2.65 2.48
N LEU A 69 -1.27 2.16 3.69
CA LEU A 69 -0.27 1.78 4.69
C LEU A 69 0.70 0.72 4.13
N ASN A 70 0.16 -0.38 3.63
CA ASN A 70 1.00 -1.45 3.05
C ASN A 70 1.76 -0.98 1.82
N GLY A 71 1.16 -0.14 0.99
CA GLY A 71 1.81 0.52 -0.14
C GLY A 71 3.02 1.33 0.30
N ALA A 72 2.86 2.17 1.32
CA ALA A 72 3.94 2.99 1.88
C ALA A 72 5.08 2.13 2.43
N LEU A 73 4.76 1.07 3.18
CA LEU A 73 5.75 0.13 3.72
C LEU A 73 6.53 -0.57 2.61
N ARG A 74 5.83 -1.07 1.58
CA ARG A 74 6.44 -1.74 0.42
C ARG A 74 7.28 -0.80 -0.43
N ALA A 75 6.82 0.42 -0.66
CA ALA A 75 7.58 1.46 -1.36
C ALA A 75 8.84 1.87 -0.59
N ALA A 76 8.78 1.93 0.75
CA ALA A 76 9.95 2.23 1.57
C ALA A 76 10.98 1.08 1.54
N ALA A 77 10.51 -0.17 1.62
CA ALA A 77 11.33 -1.37 1.62
C ALA A 77 11.88 -1.73 0.22
N GLY A 78 11.17 -1.38 -0.85
CA GLY A 78 11.48 -1.86 -2.20
C GLY A 78 11.23 -3.35 -2.40
N SER A 79 10.30 -3.92 -1.63
CA SER A 79 9.94 -5.34 -1.68
C SER A 79 8.47 -5.54 -1.31
N VAL A 80 7.88 -6.63 -1.81
CA VAL A 80 6.55 -7.11 -1.41
C VAL A 80 6.59 -8.27 -0.42
N SER A 81 7.79 -8.74 -0.05
CA SER A 81 8.00 -9.97 0.71
C SER A 81 7.65 -9.87 2.20
N SER A 82 7.43 -8.66 2.73
CA SER A 82 6.98 -8.48 4.12
C SER A 82 5.52 -8.90 4.26
N MET A 83 5.22 -9.70 5.28
CA MET A 83 3.83 -9.99 5.68
C MET A 83 3.08 -8.65 5.84
N PRO A 84 1.95 -8.43 5.17
CA PRO A 84 1.24 -7.15 5.23
C PRO A 84 0.63 -6.91 6.61
N VAL A 85 0.39 -5.64 6.94
CA VAL A 85 -0.50 -5.26 8.03
C VAL A 85 -1.93 -5.46 7.55
N GLN A 86 -2.67 -6.35 8.21
CA GLN A 86 -4.05 -6.68 7.85
C GLN A 86 -4.99 -6.21 8.96
N PHE A 87 -5.95 -5.37 8.63
CA PHE A 87 -7.06 -5.01 9.51
C PHE A 87 -8.13 -6.09 9.37
N LEU A 88 -8.42 -6.78 10.47
CA LEU A 88 -9.35 -7.91 10.49
C LEU A 88 -10.80 -7.46 10.72
N GLY A 89 -10.96 -6.45 11.57
CA GLY A 89 -12.24 -5.94 12.02
C GLY A 89 -12.07 -4.65 12.79
N PHE A 90 -13.19 -4.03 13.16
CA PHE A 90 -13.20 -2.85 14.01
C PHE A 90 -14.37 -2.90 14.99
N SER A 91 -14.21 -2.25 16.14
CA SER A 91 -15.23 -2.18 17.17
C SER A 91 -15.48 -0.75 17.62
N ALA A 92 -16.73 -0.42 17.91
CA ALA A 92 -17.08 0.86 18.54
C ALA A 92 -16.85 0.76 20.05
N TYR A 93 -16.15 1.72 20.63
CA TYR A 93 -15.94 1.75 22.09
C TYR A 93 -17.25 1.90 22.88
N GLU A 94 -18.24 2.60 22.34
CA GLU A 94 -19.47 2.94 23.06
C GLU A 94 -20.37 1.73 23.33
N ASN A 95 -20.44 0.78 22.38
CA ASN A 95 -21.37 -0.35 22.44
C ASN A 95 -20.68 -1.72 22.32
N GLY A 96 -19.37 -1.77 22.05
CA GLY A 96 -18.61 -3.00 21.90
C GLY A 96 -18.99 -3.85 20.67
N CYS A 97 -19.84 -3.34 19.77
CA CYS A 97 -20.19 -4.04 18.55
C CYS A 97 -18.96 -4.15 17.65
N SER A 98 -18.67 -5.38 17.19
CA SER A 98 -17.55 -5.68 16.31
C SER A 98 -18.05 -5.97 14.90
N TYR A 99 -17.35 -5.42 13.92
CA TYR A 99 -17.67 -5.52 12.51
C TYR A 99 -16.44 -6.07 11.75
N PRO A 100 -16.62 -7.01 10.81
CA PRO A 100 -15.54 -7.44 9.94
C PRO A 100 -15.19 -6.34 8.95
N ILE A 101 -13.93 -6.31 8.50
CA ILE A 101 -13.54 -5.45 7.37
C ILE A 101 -13.78 -6.21 6.07
N SER A 102 -14.74 -5.72 5.30
CA SER A 102 -15.01 -6.12 3.93
C SER A 102 -15.29 -4.89 3.07
N ALA A 103 -14.71 -4.84 1.88
CA ALA A 103 -14.88 -3.72 0.97
C ALA A 103 -15.20 -4.24 -0.43
N HIS A 104 -16.33 -3.79 -0.99
CA HIS A 104 -16.70 -4.06 -2.37
C HIS A 104 -16.04 -3.07 -3.35
N ARG A 105 -15.52 -1.96 -2.83
CA ARG A 105 -14.91 -0.86 -3.58
C ARG A 105 -13.74 -0.28 -2.79
N ILE A 106 -12.79 0.32 -3.49
CA ILE A 106 -11.74 1.13 -2.89
C ILE A 106 -12.24 2.58 -2.85
N GLU A 107 -12.12 3.23 -1.71
CA GLU A 107 -12.30 4.68 -1.60
C GLU A 107 -10.99 5.35 -2.04
N GLU A 108 -11.00 6.02 -3.20
CA GLU A 108 -9.81 6.64 -3.80
C GLU A 108 -9.28 7.83 -2.99
N GLU A 109 -10.11 8.42 -2.13
CA GLU A 109 -9.80 9.58 -1.26
C GLU A 109 -10.15 9.27 0.20
N PRO A 110 -9.48 8.30 0.86
CA PRO A 110 -9.93 7.77 2.15
C PRO A 110 -9.57 8.67 3.35
N PHE A 111 -8.86 9.78 3.10
CA PHE A 111 -8.52 10.73 4.14
C PHE A 111 -9.66 11.72 4.34
N SER A 112 -10.21 11.78 5.56
CA SER A 112 -11.15 12.83 5.95
C SER A 112 -10.57 14.23 5.66
N ARG A 113 -11.44 15.11 5.16
CA ARG A 113 -11.14 16.52 4.87
C ARG A 113 -11.20 17.41 6.11
N THR A 114 -11.49 16.85 7.29
CA THR A 114 -11.59 17.59 8.53
C THR A 114 -10.22 18.15 8.95
N PRO A 115 -10.02 19.49 8.94
CA PRO A 115 -8.70 20.09 9.20
C PRO A 115 -8.19 19.84 10.62
N ARG A 116 -9.10 19.53 11.55
CA ARG A 116 -8.77 19.24 12.96
C ARG A 116 -7.86 18.01 13.09
N ILE A 117 -7.91 17.05 12.16
CA ILE A 117 -7.07 15.85 12.21
C ILE A 117 -5.58 16.21 12.14
N ASP A 118 -5.23 17.19 11.31
CA ASP A 118 -3.84 17.65 11.13
C ASP A 118 -3.36 18.57 12.27
N GLN A 119 -4.28 19.10 13.07
CA GLN A 119 -3.98 19.99 14.20
C GLN A 119 -3.77 19.22 15.51
N ILE A 120 -4.09 17.92 15.55
CA ILE A 120 -3.92 17.11 16.75
C ILE A 120 -2.46 16.67 16.82
N HIS A 121 -1.74 17.23 17.78
CA HIS A 121 -0.34 16.92 18.06
C HIS A 121 -0.24 15.65 18.93
N THR A 122 0.25 14.53 18.37
CA THR A 122 0.61 13.31 19.12
C THR A 122 2.09 13.35 19.52
N ARG A 123 2.61 12.48 20.40
CA ARG A 123 4.06 12.50 20.75
C ARG A 123 5.03 12.20 19.59
N TYR A 124 4.51 11.82 18.42
CA TYR A 124 5.25 11.32 17.25
C TYR A 124 4.92 12.15 15.99
N GLU A 125 5.12 13.46 16.07
CA GLU A 125 4.46 14.43 15.17
C GLU A 125 5.00 14.52 13.75
N ASN A 126 6.28 14.22 13.52
CA ASN A 126 6.88 14.54 12.24
C ASN A 126 6.95 13.31 11.33
N PRO A 127 5.98 13.11 10.42
CA PRO A 127 5.99 11.97 9.51
C PRO A 127 7.24 11.96 8.62
N ARG A 128 7.92 13.11 8.40
CA ARG A 128 9.16 13.20 7.63
C ARG A 128 10.34 12.46 8.25
N GLN A 129 10.32 12.17 9.56
CA GLN A 129 11.41 11.46 10.22
C GLN A 129 11.49 9.99 9.78
N ARG A 130 10.39 9.42 9.30
CA ARG A 130 10.29 8.02 8.92
C ARG A 130 9.69 7.93 7.53
N TYR A 131 10.49 7.47 6.57
CA TYR A 131 10.12 7.49 5.16
C TYR A 131 8.75 6.86 4.81
N PRO A 132 8.36 5.67 5.34
CA PRO A 132 7.01 5.15 5.05
C PRO A 132 5.89 6.02 5.63
N SER A 133 6.07 6.58 6.83
CA SER A 133 5.13 7.55 7.40
C SER A 133 5.01 8.80 6.54
N TYR A 134 6.13 9.30 6.01
CA TYR A 134 6.11 10.45 5.12
C TYR A 134 5.38 10.17 3.81
N LEU A 135 5.57 8.99 3.22
CA LEU A 135 4.84 8.58 2.02
C LEU A 135 3.34 8.53 2.26
N LEU A 136 2.89 7.97 3.38
CA LEU A 136 1.48 7.92 3.74
C LEU A 136 0.91 9.34 3.91
N TYR A 137 1.63 10.21 4.64
CA TYR A 137 1.26 11.60 4.82
C TYR A 137 1.13 12.34 3.47
N LEU A 138 2.10 12.18 2.57
CA LEU A 138 2.06 12.83 1.25
C LEU A 138 0.90 12.32 0.39
N ALA A 139 0.52 11.05 0.49
CA ALA A 139 -0.59 10.47 -0.27
C ALA A 139 -1.95 11.15 0.02
N LYS A 140 -2.07 11.87 1.14
CA LYS A 140 -3.24 12.71 1.42
C LYS A 140 -3.42 13.85 0.42
N HIS A 141 -2.32 14.36 -0.13
CA HIS A 141 -2.31 15.57 -0.95
C HIS A 141 -1.69 15.36 -2.35
N ASP A 142 -0.97 14.26 -2.54
CA ASP A 142 -0.31 13.89 -3.79
C ASP A 142 -1.01 12.68 -4.42
N PRO A 143 -1.84 12.89 -5.47
CA PRO A 143 -2.55 11.80 -6.12
C PRO A 143 -1.59 10.82 -6.82
N CYS A 144 -0.45 11.27 -7.34
CA CYS A 144 0.52 10.40 -8.00
C CYS A 144 1.11 9.38 -7.02
N LEU A 145 1.51 9.85 -5.84
CA LEU A 145 1.97 8.96 -4.77
C LEU A 145 0.84 8.05 -4.30
N ARG A 146 -0.35 8.60 -4.04
CA ARG A 146 -1.50 7.83 -3.56
C ARG A 146 -1.86 6.66 -4.49
N ASP A 147 -1.95 6.90 -5.79
CA ASP A 147 -2.26 5.85 -6.78
C ASP A 147 -1.22 4.73 -6.75
N LEU A 148 0.07 5.08 -6.71
CA LEU A 148 1.15 4.11 -6.64
C LEU A 148 1.13 3.31 -5.33
N LEU A 149 0.84 3.97 -4.20
CA LEU A 149 0.73 3.29 -2.92
C LEU A 149 -0.48 2.34 -2.90
N PHE A 150 -1.63 2.72 -3.47
CA PHE A 150 -2.76 1.81 -3.62
C PHE A 150 -2.39 0.57 -4.43
N LEU A 151 -1.78 0.76 -5.59
CA LEU A 151 -1.35 -0.36 -6.45
C LEU A 151 -0.35 -1.27 -5.73
N LEU A 152 0.64 -0.70 -5.03
CA LEU A 152 1.60 -1.48 -4.25
C LEU A 152 0.92 -2.21 -3.09
N GLY A 153 -0.02 -1.58 -2.39
CA GLY A 153 -0.78 -2.18 -1.30
C GLY A 153 -1.64 -3.36 -1.75
N LEU A 154 -2.13 -3.32 -2.99
CA LEU A 154 -2.97 -4.37 -3.59
C LEU A 154 -2.20 -5.64 -3.97
N ILE A 155 -0.86 -5.61 -4.04
CA ILE A 155 -0.11 -6.81 -4.43
C ILE A 155 -0.29 -7.90 -3.38
N SER A 156 -0.78 -9.06 -3.80
CA SER A 156 -0.82 -10.29 -3.02
C SER A 156 -0.47 -11.46 -3.94
N THR A 157 0.25 -12.45 -3.42
CA THR A 157 0.68 -13.63 -4.18
C THR A 157 0.37 -14.93 -3.44
N ASN A 158 -0.50 -14.88 -2.41
CA ASN A 158 -0.77 -16.01 -1.51
C ASN A 158 -1.59 -17.11 -2.20
N THR A 159 -2.47 -16.75 -3.13
CA THR A 159 -3.33 -17.68 -3.88
C THR A 159 -3.13 -17.53 -5.39
N THR A 160 -3.56 -18.54 -6.16
CA THR A 160 -3.51 -18.51 -7.63
C THR A 160 -4.28 -17.32 -8.21
N LEU A 161 -5.46 -17.02 -7.67
CA LEU A 161 -6.28 -15.89 -8.13
C LEU A 161 -5.57 -14.54 -7.87
N GLU A 162 -4.98 -14.38 -6.68
CA GLU A 162 -4.21 -13.19 -6.37
C GLU A 162 -2.99 -13.04 -7.27
N LYS A 163 -2.31 -14.13 -7.64
CA LYS A 163 -1.20 -14.09 -8.61
C LYS A 163 -1.63 -13.59 -9.99
N VAL A 164 -2.83 -13.95 -10.47
CA VAL A 164 -3.41 -13.39 -11.73
C VAL A 164 -3.57 -11.88 -11.63
N LEU A 165 -4.13 -11.40 -10.52
CA LEU A 165 -4.33 -9.98 -10.29
C LEU A 165 -2.98 -9.26 -10.11
N ALA A 166 -2.02 -9.88 -9.44
CA ALA A 166 -0.69 -9.32 -9.17
C ALA A 166 0.03 -8.97 -10.46
N TRP A 167 0.08 -9.86 -11.46
CA TRP A 167 0.72 -9.55 -12.75
C TRP A 167 0.14 -8.31 -13.43
N SER A 168 -1.19 -8.20 -13.45
CA SER A 168 -1.86 -7.01 -13.99
C SER A 168 -1.55 -5.75 -13.17
N THR A 169 -1.52 -5.85 -11.84
CA THR A 169 -1.18 -4.75 -10.94
C THR A 169 0.27 -4.30 -11.11
N LEU A 170 1.22 -5.22 -11.20
CA LEU A 170 2.65 -4.94 -11.44
C LEU A 170 2.85 -4.16 -12.75
N TYR A 171 2.12 -4.53 -13.81
CA TYR A 171 2.18 -3.80 -15.07
C TYR A 171 1.59 -2.39 -14.95
N LYS A 172 0.45 -2.24 -14.26
CA LYS A 172 -0.14 -0.91 -14.01
C LYS A 172 0.81 0.00 -13.22
N ILE A 173 1.58 -0.54 -12.29
CA ILE A 173 2.62 0.20 -11.57
C ILE A 173 3.71 0.68 -12.55
N LEU A 174 4.18 -0.19 -13.45
CA LEU A 174 5.15 0.21 -14.48
C LEU A 174 4.63 1.35 -15.35
N ASP A 175 3.40 1.25 -15.85
CA ASP A 175 2.78 2.31 -16.65
C ASP A 175 2.62 3.62 -15.86
N SER A 176 2.23 3.53 -14.59
CA SER A 176 2.08 4.68 -13.69
C SER A 176 3.43 5.37 -13.44
N VAL A 177 4.48 4.62 -13.13
CA VAL A 177 5.83 5.18 -12.96
C VAL A 177 6.34 5.82 -14.24
N LYS A 178 6.15 5.19 -15.42
CA LYS A 178 6.52 5.80 -16.71
C LYS A 178 5.78 7.12 -16.97
N HIS A 179 4.52 7.20 -16.56
CA HIS A 179 3.72 8.40 -16.69
C HIS A 179 4.22 9.51 -15.75
N TYR A 180 4.30 9.21 -14.45
CA TYR A 180 4.67 10.18 -13.41
C TYR A 180 6.16 10.56 -13.40
N ALA A 181 7.05 9.75 -13.96
CA ALA A 181 8.47 10.09 -14.12
C ALA A 181 8.71 11.36 -14.97
N LYS A 182 7.77 11.67 -15.88
CA LYS A 182 7.84 12.88 -16.71
C LYS A 182 7.70 14.16 -15.88
N ASP A 183 6.99 14.11 -14.76
CA ASP A 183 6.82 15.26 -13.85
C ASP A 183 8.14 15.72 -13.20
N ILE A 184 9.15 14.83 -13.18
CA ILE A 184 10.45 15.09 -12.58
C ILE A 184 11.59 14.99 -13.63
N ASP A 185 11.23 15.10 -14.92
CA ASP A 185 12.15 15.05 -16.06
C ASP A 185 13.09 13.82 -16.05
N ALA A 186 12.55 12.65 -15.66
CA ALA A 186 13.30 11.41 -15.56
C ALA A 186 12.80 10.34 -16.54
N GLY A 187 13.74 9.59 -17.11
CA GLY A 187 13.45 8.36 -17.85
C GLY A 187 13.21 7.16 -16.93
N ILE A 188 12.51 6.13 -17.43
CA ILE A 188 12.23 4.90 -16.66
C ILE A 188 13.51 4.12 -16.30
N ASP A 189 14.54 4.28 -17.12
CA ASP A 189 15.88 3.72 -16.95
C ASP A 189 16.64 4.28 -15.74
N ALA A 190 16.25 5.46 -15.24
CA ALA A 190 16.73 5.99 -13.97
C ALA A 190 16.30 5.12 -12.77
N PHE A 191 15.23 4.32 -12.92
CA PHE A 191 14.62 3.57 -11.82
C PHE A 191 14.74 2.06 -11.97
N ALA A 192 15.11 1.51 -13.12
CA ALA A 192 15.35 0.07 -13.27
C ALA A 192 16.14 -0.26 -14.54
N ASN A 193 16.74 -1.45 -14.56
CA ASN A 193 17.44 -1.95 -15.73
C ASN A 193 16.45 -2.13 -16.92
N PRO A 194 16.68 -1.44 -18.06
CA PRO A 194 15.81 -1.53 -19.23
C PRO A 194 15.66 -2.96 -19.80
N GLU A 195 16.71 -3.79 -19.72
CA GLU A 195 16.66 -5.18 -20.18
C GLU A 195 15.67 -5.99 -19.33
N GLN A 196 15.73 -5.84 -18.00
CA GLN A 196 14.81 -6.53 -17.09
C GLN A 196 13.36 -6.05 -17.29
N LEU A 197 13.15 -4.75 -17.46
CA LEU A 197 11.83 -4.21 -17.78
C LEU A 197 11.30 -4.71 -19.12
N SER A 198 12.16 -4.88 -20.12
CA SER A 198 11.80 -5.47 -21.40
C SER A 198 11.36 -6.93 -21.24
N LEU A 199 12.10 -7.74 -20.47
CA LEU A 199 11.74 -9.14 -20.20
C LEU A 199 10.40 -9.26 -19.44
N PHE A 200 10.17 -8.39 -18.46
CA PHE A 200 8.90 -8.29 -17.73
C PHE A 200 7.74 -7.90 -18.64
N THR A 201 7.93 -6.84 -19.45
CA THR A 201 6.91 -6.35 -20.38
C THR A 201 6.54 -7.41 -21.41
N ALA A 202 7.54 -8.13 -21.93
CA ALA A 202 7.33 -9.17 -22.91
C ALA A 202 6.59 -10.39 -22.33
N ALA A 203 6.84 -10.73 -21.06
CA ALA A 203 6.06 -11.74 -20.35
C ALA A 203 4.59 -11.34 -20.20
N CYS A 204 4.33 -10.13 -19.70
CA CYS A 204 2.98 -9.61 -19.47
C CYS A 204 2.13 -9.54 -20.74
N ASN A 205 2.76 -9.26 -21.88
CA ASN A 205 2.09 -9.08 -23.17
C ASN A 205 1.88 -10.39 -23.94
N ASN A 206 2.32 -11.54 -23.43
CA ASN A 206 2.25 -12.79 -24.18
C ASN A 206 1.59 -13.93 -23.38
N THR A 207 0.35 -14.26 -23.75
CA THR A 207 -0.43 -15.38 -23.16
C THR A 207 0.22 -16.73 -23.38
N SER A 208 1.05 -16.94 -24.42
CA SER A 208 1.74 -18.23 -24.58
C SER A 208 2.87 -18.42 -23.56
N ILE A 209 3.26 -17.35 -22.84
CA ILE A 209 4.30 -17.37 -21.80
C ILE A 209 3.65 -17.45 -20.42
N LEU A 210 2.78 -16.49 -20.10
CA LEU A 210 2.18 -16.37 -18.77
C LEU A 210 0.80 -17.05 -18.66
N GLY A 211 0.23 -17.56 -19.75
CA GLY A 211 -1.11 -18.14 -19.74
C GLY A 211 -2.15 -17.16 -19.23
N ILE A 212 -2.96 -17.61 -18.28
CA ILE A 212 -4.00 -16.81 -17.62
C ILE A 212 -3.44 -15.62 -16.82
N TYR A 213 -2.14 -15.59 -16.52
CA TYR A 213 -1.50 -14.50 -15.79
C TYR A 213 -1.11 -13.33 -16.70
N ALA A 214 -1.15 -13.50 -18.03
CA ALA A 214 -0.84 -12.43 -18.96
C ALA A 214 -1.87 -11.29 -18.86
N ARG A 215 -1.42 -10.05 -19.07
CA ARG A 215 -2.29 -8.86 -19.12
C ARG A 215 -3.27 -8.93 -20.29
N HIS A 216 -2.81 -9.46 -21.42
CA HIS A 216 -3.57 -9.56 -22.66
C HIS A 216 -3.93 -11.01 -22.97
N GLY A 217 -5.04 -11.19 -23.66
CA GLY A 217 -5.42 -12.47 -24.26
C GLY A 217 -4.54 -12.84 -25.46
N ALA A 218 -4.85 -13.96 -26.10
CA ALA A 218 -4.04 -14.50 -27.18
C ALA A 218 -3.75 -13.45 -28.26
N SER A 219 -2.47 -13.35 -28.66
CA SER A 219 -2.01 -12.50 -29.77
C SER A 219 -1.18 -13.33 -30.73
N GLU A 220 -1.13 -12.92 -32.00
CA GLU A 220 -0.34 -13.61 -33.03
C GLU A 220 1.18 -13.33 -32.92
N ASN A 221 1.62 -12.56 -31.93
CA ASN A 221 3.02 -12.21 -31.77
C ASN A 221 3.84 -13.44 -31.33
N PRO A 222 4.96 -13.74 -32.03
CA PRO A 222 5.79 -14.86 -31.65
C PRO A 222 6.38 -14.62 -30.24
N PRO A 223 6.41 -15.64 -29.37
CA PRO A 223 6.92 -15.46 -28.03
C PRO A 223 8.40 -15.07 -28.05
N PRO A 224 8.82 -14.09 -27.22
CA PRO A 224 10.23 -13.78 -27.05
C PRO A 224 11.02 -14.99 -26.54
N LYS A 225 12.30 -15.07 -26.90
CA LYS A 225 13.20 -16.17 -26.48
C LYS A 225 13.45 -16.21 -24.96
N ARG A 226 13.31 -15.07 -24.29
CA ARG A 226 13.49 -14.90 -22.84
C ARG A 226 12.38 -13.99 -22.32
N ALA A 227 11.85 -14.34 -21.16
CA ALA A 227 10.81 -13.57 -20.47
C ALA A 227 10.95 -13.78 -18.97
N LEU A 228 10.50 -12.80 -18.19
CA LEU A 228 10.44 -12.93 -16.73
C LEU A 228 9.14 -13.63 -16.35
N THR A 229 9.19 -14.89 -15.94
CA THR A 229 7.99 -15.70 -15.67
C THR A 229 7.73 -15.94 -14.19
N ASP A 230 8.75 -15.74 -13.36
CA ASP A 230 8.63 -15.86 -11.91
C ASP A 230 7.98 -14.60 -11.32
N ILE A 231 6.94 -14.79 -10.50
CA ILE A 231 6.18 -13.67 -9.92
C ILE A 231 6.96 -12.96 -8.82
N ASP A 232 7.83 -13.66 -8.09
CA ASP A 232 8.61 -13.07 -7.02
C ASP A 232 9.72 -12.19 -7.62
N ASP A 233 10.37 -12.65 -8.68
CA ASP A 233 11.33 -11.84 -9.45
C ASP A 233 10.66 -10.60 -10.06
N ALA A 234 9.48 -10.77 -10.66
CA ALA A 234 8.71 -9.66 -11.23
C ALA A 234 8.29 -8.65 -10.15
N SER A 235 7.83 -9.14 -9.01
CA SER A 235 7.43 -8.29 -7.88
C SER A 235 8.62 -7.54 -7.30
N ALA A 236 9.78 -8.19 -7.15
CA ALA A 236 11.00 -7.56 -6.68
C ALA A 236 11.50 -6.47 -7.64
N LEU A 237 11.48 -6.73 -8.95
CA LEU A 237 11.84 -5.75 -9.97
C LEU A 237 10.97 -4.49 -9.89
N ILE A 238 9.65 -4.66 -9.87
CA ILE A 238 8.70 -3.54 -9.92
C ILE A 238 8.62 -2.81 -8.57
N ALA A 239 8.65 -3.50 -7.44
CA ALA A 239 8.70 -2.87 -6.12
C ALA A 239 10.00 -2.07 -5.92
N GLY A 240 11.14 -2.64 -6.32
CA GLY A 240 12.43 -1.96 -6.26
C GLY A 240 12.49 -0.73 -7.19
N MET A 241 11.92 -0.81 -8.39
CA MET A 241 11.76 0.32 -9.30
C MET A 241 10.90 1.42 -8.67
N THR A 242 9.74 1.05 -8.13
CA THR A 242 8.80 2.01 -7.53
C THR A 242 9.40 2.69 -6.30
N ALA A 243 10.15 1.96 -5.47
CA ALA A 243 10.88 2.54 -4.35
C ALA A 243 11.88 3.61 -4.77
N ARG A 244 12.66 3.36 -5.83
CA ARG A 244 13.59 4.35 -6.40
C ARG A 244 12.85 5.55 -6.96
N PHE A 245 11.78 5.33 -7.72
CA PHE A 245 10.92 6.40 -8.22
C PHE A 245 10.38 7.27 -7.09
N CYS A 246 9.73 6.69 -6.07
CA CYS A 246 9.15 7.45 -4.96
C CYS A 246 10.22 8.31 -4.25
N ARG A 247 11.44 7.79 -4.06
CA ARG A 247 12.53 8.56 -3.43
C ARG A 247 12.93 9.77 -4.28
N SER A 248 13.14 9.57 -5.57
CA SER A 248 13.49 10.65 -6.51
C SER A 248 12.35 11.66 -6.65
N TYR A 249 11.11 11.19 -6.71
CA TYR A 249 9.93 12.02 -6.84
C TYR A 249 9.71 12.90 -5.61
N VAL A 250 9.80 12.31 -4.41
CA VAL A 250 9.72 13.05 -3.16
C VAL A 250 10.85 14.06 -3.06
N ALA A 251 12.08 13.68 -3.42
CA ALA A 251 13.21 14.59 -3.43
C ALA A 251 13.03 15.77 -4.40
N ALA A 252 12.46 15.54 -5.58
CA ALA A 252 12.27 16.58 -6.58
C ALA A 252 11.11 17.55 -6.24
N LYS A 253 10.00 17.04 -5.68
CA LYS A 253 8.80 17.85 -5.42
C LYS A 253 8.70 18.45 -4.02
N TYR A 254 9.36 17.86 -3.02
CA TYR A 254 9.15 18.20 -1.60
C TYR A 254 10.42 18.49 -0.81
N SER A 255 11.58 18.62 -1.48
CA SER A 255 12.83 19.10 -0.85
C SER A 255 12.94 20.62 -0.86
#